data_AF-A0A286GPK1-F1
#
_entry.id   AF-A0A286GPK1-F1
#
_cell.length_a   1.000
_cell.length_b   1.000
_cell.length_c   1.000
_cell.angle_alpha   90.00
_cell.angle_beta   90.00
_cell.angle_gamma   90.00
#
_symmetry.space_group_name_H-M   'P 1'
#
loop_
_entity.id
_entity.type
_entity.pdbx_description
1 polymer ?
#
loop_
_entity_poly.entity_id
_entity_poly.type
_entity_poly.pdbx_seq_one_letter_code
_entity_poly.pdbx_strand_id
1 'polypeptide(L)'
;MRGGWQQPLPDMPAPPAARAWRRLDAPPGYEVQWRRLCEAALELGLGPEQLSETGLDPLTAARGWKPATVALYTKVLRYGGVALPRVATPEPDPPELDLRPLTRIRNEDPEHLRTVAWCAMALGWPAPVGAFRSLRRDQVRATARRLIVSTDDGEWSVPGALTAWHAWESVRSRFPALAESPWVLPALRRGPGFDSRIGGRLSNQALQTTFAKHAVRTAQHLRATAPPSRAAWADELAVAYRDLSYDSYRRLALAAGAPPVSPRGVVRATRAVARSARLADTTVRQSRVS
;
A
#
# COMPACT_ATOMS: atom_id res chain seq x y z
N MET A 1 -44.89 24.08 3.13
CA MET A 1 -44.44 23.48 1.85
C MET A 1 -43.47 22.35 2.16
N ARG A 2 -43.92 21.09 2.02
CA ARG A 2 -43.10 19.90 2.28
C ARG A 2 -42.57 19.38 0.94
N GLY A 3 -41.28 19.51 0.69
CA GLY A 3 -40.60 18.89 -0.46
C GLY A 3 -40.51 17.38 -0.21
N GLY A 4 -41.40 16.62 -0.84
CA GLY A 4 -41.40 15.16 -0.76
C GLY A 4 -40.16 14.58 -1.43
N TRP A 5 -39.42 13.77 -0.68
CA TRP A 5 -38.39 12.89 -1.20
C TRP A 5 -39.04 11.93 -2.19
N GLN A 6 -38.70 12.04 -3.49
CA GLN A 6 -39.09 11.06 -4.49
C GLN A 6 -38.36 9.74 -4.20
N GLN A 7 -39.10 8.64 -4.11
CA GLN A 7 -38.52 7.30 -4.01
C GLN A 7 -37.60 7.04 -5.23
N PRO A 8 -36.47 6.33 -5.04
CA PRO A 8 -35.67 5.87 -6.17
C PRO A 8 -36.56 5.04 -7.11
N LEU A 9 -36.41 5.26 -8.42
CA LEU A 9 -37.12 4.49 -9.43
C LEU A 9 -36.87 2.99 -9.21
N PRO A 10 -37.88 2.13 -9.40
CA PRO A 10 -37.70 0.68 -9.30
C PRO A 10 -36.58 0.21 -10.23
N ASP A 11 -35.79 -0.76 -9.77
CA ASP A 11 -34.79 -1.41 -10.62
C ASP A 11 -35.49 -1.96 -11.87
N MET A 12 -35.12 -1.40 -13.03
CA MET A 12 -35.67 -1.85 -14.30
C MET A 12 -35.22 -3.30 -14.53
N PRO A 13 -36.13 -4.21 -14.95
CA PRO A 13 -35.75 -5.59 -15.20
C PRO A 13 -34.65 -5.64 -16.25
N ALA A 14 -33.60 -6.42 -15.96
CA ALA A 14 -32.50 -6.61 -16.89
C ALA A 14 -33.04 -7.14 -18.24
N PRO A 15 -32.50 -6.67 -19.37
CA PRO A 15 -32.92 -7.16 -20.67
C PRO A 15 -32.65 -8.67 -20.78
N PRO A 16 -33.44 -9.42 -21.58
CA PRO A 16 -33.16 -10.83 -21.84
C PRO A 16 -31.72 -11.03 -22.32
N ALA A 17 -31.05 -12.10 -21.86
CA ALA A 17 -29.63 -12.36 -22.10
C ALA A 17 -29.24 -12.23 -23.58
N ALA A 18 -30.05 -12.79 -24.51
CA ALA A 18 -29.83 -12.69 -25.95
C ALA A 18 -29.81 -11.26 -26.51
N ARG A 19 -30.52 -10.33 -25.87
CA ARG A 19 -30.50 -8.91 -26.23
C ARG A 19 -29.30 -8.21 -25.62
N ALA A 20 -28.91 -8.57 -24.40
CA ALA A 20 -27.73 -8.01 -23.74
C ALA A 20 -26.44 -8.35 -24.51
N TRP A 21 -26.28 -9.61 -24.92
CA TRP A 21 -25.13 -10.05 -25.72
C TRP A 21 -25.02 -9.37 -27.09
N ARG A 22 -26.16 -9.08 -27.74
CA ARG A 22 -26.19 -8.38 -29.05
C ARG A 22 -25.73 -6.93 -29.01
N ARG A 23 -25.62 -6.33 -27.82
CA ARG A 23 -25.13 -4.94 -27.65
C ARG A 23 -23.61 -4.87 -27.54
N LEU A 24 -22.94 -6.01 -27.42
CA LEU A 24 -21.50 -6.09 -27.28
C LEU A 24 -20.89 -6.60 -28.57
N ASP A 25 -19.84 -5.93 -29.01
CA ASP A 25 -19.09 -6.34 -30.19
C ASP A 25 -18.05 -7.40 -29.82
N ALA A 26 -17.82 -8.32 -30.76
CA ALA A 26 -16.75 -9.30 -30.62
C ALA A 26 -15.39 -8.58 -30.63
N PRO A 27 -14.48 -8.87 -29.69
CA PRO A 27 -13.16 -8.28 -29.71
C PRO A 27 -12.35 -8.74 -30.94
N PRO A 28 -11.60 -7.85 -31.61
CA PRO A 28 -10.83 -8.19 -32.80
C PRO A 28 -9.86 -9.35 -32.57
N GLY A 29 -9.86 -10.33 -33.48
CA GLY A 29 -9.01 -11.53 -33.43
C GLY A 29 -9.48 -12.60 -32.45
N TYR A 30 -10.65 -12.44 -31.84
CA TYR A 30 -11.27 -13.37 -30.90
C TYR A 30 -12.71 -13.74 -31.26
N GLU A 31 -13.14 -13.50 -32.50
CA GLU A 31 -14.53 -13.59 -32.94
C GLU A 31 -15.11 -15.01 -32.76
N VAL A 32 -14.30 -16.04 -33.02
CA VAL A 32 -14.71 -17.44 -32.85
C VAL A 32 -14.87 -17.78 -31.38
N GLN A 33 -13.94 -17.33 -30.53
CA GLN A 33 -13.96 -17.54 -29.09
C GLN A 33 -15.11 -16.78 -28.43
N TRP A 34 -15.37 -15.55 -28.89
CA TRP A 34 -16.50 -14.74 -28.48
C TRP A 34 -17.82 -15.44 -28.78
N ARG A 35 -18.01 -15.93 -30.01
CA ARG A 35 -19.23 -16.65 -30.41
C ARG A 35 -19.47 -17.89 -29.55
N ARG A 36 -18.45 -18.75 -29.40
CA ARG A 36 -18.53 -19.97 -28.58
C ARG A 36 -18.85 -19.68 -27.12
N LEU A 37 -18.32 -18.60 -26.58
CA LEU A 37 -18.60 -18.15 -25.23
C LEU A 37 -20.03 -17.65 -25.09
N CYS A 38 -20.49 -16.81 -26.02
CA CYS A 38 -21.86 -16.30 -26.03
C CYS A 38 -22.87 -17.45 -26.15
N GLU A 39 -22.64 -18.42 -27.03
CA GLU A 39 -23.46 -19.63 -27.15
C GLU A 39 -23.52 -20.39 -25.82
N ALA A 40 -22.37 -20.63 -25.19
CA ALA A 40 -22.32 -21.32 -23.90
C ALA A 40 -23.04 -20.56 -22.78
N ALA A 41 -22.95 -19.22 -22.77
CA ALA A 41 -23.69 -18.38 -21.83
C ALA A 41 -25.20 -18.42 -22.09
N LEU A 42 -25.60 -18.31 -23.35
CA LEU A 42 -27.01 -18.31 -23.76
C LEU A 42 -27.71 -19.65 -23.50
N GLU A 43 -27.02 -20.77 -23.66
CA GLU A 43 -27.54 -22.09 -23.29
C GLU A 43 -27.89 -22.19 -21.79
N LEU A 44 -27.18 -21.45 -20.94
CA LEU A 44 -27.45 -21.36 -19.49
C LEU A 44 -28.36 -20.18 -19.13
N GLY A 45 -28.86 -19.43 -20.12
CA GLY A 45 -29.65 -18.23 -19.90
C GLY A 45 -28.86 -17.06 -19.28
N LEU A 46 -27.53 -17.10 -19.33
CA LEU A 46 -26.65 -16.12 -18.68
C LEU A 46 -26.41 -14.90 -19.56
N GLY A 47 -26.68 -13.71 -19.00
CA GLY A 47 -26.32 -12.42 -19.59
C GLY A 47 -24.89 -11.98 -19.23
N PRO A 48 -24.30 -11.03 -19.97
CA PRO A 48 -22.98 -10.47 -19.67
C PRO A 48 -22.94 -9.75 -18.31
N GLU A 49 -24.05 -9.17 -17.85
CA GLU A 49 -24.18 -8.56 -16.52
C GLU A 49 -24.05 -9.61 -15.41
N GLN A 50 -24.71 -10.76 -15.55
CA GLN A 50 -24.59 -11.86 -14.59
C GLN A 50 -23.15 -12.40 -14.54
N LEU A 51 -22.48 -12.55 -15.68
CA LEU A 51 -21.06 -12.92 -15.71
C LEU A 51 -20.16 -11.85 -15.08
N SER A 52 -20.56 -10.58 -15.09
CA SER A 52 -19.84 -9.49 -14.42
C SER A 52 -19.91 -9.60 -12.90
N GLU A 53 -20.95 -10.27 -12.37
CA GLU A 53 -21.13 -10.51 -10.94
C GLU A 53 -20.50 -11.84 -10.51
N THR A 54 -20.79 -12.92 -11.22
CA THR A 54 -20.41 -14.29 -10.83
C THR A 54 -19.08 -14.74 -11.44
N GLY A 55 -18.53 -13.99 -12.38
CA GLY A 55 -17.41 -14.46 -13.19
C GLY A 55 -17.81 -15.64 -14.08
N LEU A 56 -16.84 -16.47 -14.42
CA LEU A 56 -16.98 -17.64 -15.30
C LEU A 56 -17.34 -18.92 -14.55
N ASP A 57 -17.59 -18.87 -13.24
CA ASP A 57 -17.81 -20.06 -12.41
C ASP A 57 -19.00 -20.91 -12.90
N PRO A 58 -20.17 -20.33 -13.23
CA PRO A 58 -21.30 -21.12 -13.75
C PRO A 58 -20.99 -21.84 -15.07
N LEU A 59 -20.25 -21.17 -15.96
CA LEU A 59 -19.83 -21.73 -17.24
C LEU A 59 -18.78 -22.83 -17.06
N THR A 60 -17.84 -22.61 -16.14
CA THR A 60 -16.77 -23.57 -15.82
C THR A 60 -17.36 -24.84 -15.24
N ALA A 61 -18.32 -24.72 -14.31
CA ALA A 61 -19.02 -25.84 -13.70
C ALA A 61 -19.85 -26.63 -14.74
N ALA A 62 -20.59 -25.95 -15.61
CA ALA A 62 -21.45 -26.60 -16.60
C ALA A 62 -20.67 -27.25 -17.76
N ARG A 63 -19.55 -26.65 -18.19
CA ARG A 63 -18.79 -27.10 -19.37
C ARG A 63 -17.51 -27.86 -19.04
N GLY A 64 -17.14 -27.98 -17.77
CA GLY A 64 -15.92 -28.67 -17.34
C GLY A 64 -14.63 -28.03 -17.90
N TRP A 65 -14.62 -26.70 -18.02
CA TRP A 65 -13.50 -26.00 -18.64
C TRP A 65 -12.21 -26.09 -17.81
N LYS A 66 -11.10 -26.39 -18.47
CA LYS A 66 -9.78 -26.39 -17.85
C LYS A 66 -9.33 -24.96 -17.51
N PRO A 67 -8.40 -24.75 -16.55
CA PRO A 67 -7.93 -23.42 -16.17
C PRO A 67 -7.43 -22.55 -17.34
N ALA A 68 -6.76 -23.14 -18.33
CA ALA A 68 -6.31 -22.43 -19.53
C ALA A 68 -7.48 -21.90 -20.38
N THR A 69 -8.57 -22.66 -20.50
CA THR A 69 -9.79 -22.26 -21.20
C THR A 69 -10.51 -21.14 -20.44
N VAL A 70 -10.59 -21.24 -19.11
CA VAL A 70 -11.13 -20.18 -18.25
C VAL A 70 -10.33 -18.89 -18.39
N ALA A 71 -8.99 -18.96 -18.41
CA ALA A 71 -8.13 -17.81 -18.61
C ALA A 71 -8.33 -17.16 -20.00
N LEU A 72 -8.40 -17.96 -21.06
CA LEU A 72 -8.67 -17.48 -22.42
C LEU A 72 -10.02 -16.75 -22.47
N TYR A 73 -11.08 -17.37 -21.95
CA TYR A 73 -12.42 -16.80 -22.00
C TYR A 73 -12.60 -15.59 -21.06
N THR A 74 -11.89 -15.56 -19.93
CA THR A 74 -11.77 -14.36 -19.07
C THR A 74 -11.18 -13.20 -19.85
N LYS A 75 -10.12 -13.45 -20.64
CA LYS A 75 -9.49 -12.45 -21.49
C LYS A 75 -10.45 -11.96 -22.58
N VAL A 76 -11.10 -12.89 -23.28
CA VAL A 76 -12.07 -12.60 -24.35
C VAL A 76 -13.23 -11.74 -23.82
N LEU A 77 -13.80 -12.09 -22.67
CA LEU A 77 -14.85 -11.31 -21.99
C LEU A 77 -14.41 -9.89 -21.65
N ARG A 78 -13.21 -9.75 -21.07
CA ARG A 78 -12.65 -8.42 -20.73
C ARG A 78 -12.41 -7.56 -21.98
N TYR A 79 -11.96 -8.16 -23.08
CA TYR A 79 -11.76 -7.43 -24.33
C TYR A 79 -13.06 -7.07 -25.03
N GLY A 80 -14.11 -7.90 -24.89
CA GLY A 80 -15.46 -7.58 -25.36
C GLY A 80 -16.27 -6.70 -24.40
N GLY A 81 -15.62 -6.05 -23.43
CA GLY A 81 -16.26 -5.03 -22.59
C GLY A 81 -17.00 -5.53 -21.35
N VAL A 82 -16.92 -6.83 -21.02
CA VAL A 82 -17.58 -7.39 -19.82
C VAL A 82 -16.72 -7.16 -18.58
N ALA A 83 -17.29 -6.52 -17.56
CA ALA A 83 -16.60 -6.11 -16.34
C ALA A 83 -16.50 -7.26 -15.32
N LEU A 84 -15.72 -8.28 -15.63
CA LEU A 84 -15.60 -9.46 -14.77
C LEU A 84 -15.04 -9.15 -13.38
N PRO A 85 -15.45 -9.92 -12.36
CA PRO A 85 -14.86 -9.86 -11.03
C PRO A 85 -13.34 -9.99 -11.13
N ARG A 86 -12.62 -9.13 -10.43
CA ARG A 86 -11.16 -9.32 -10.29
C ARG A 86 -10.98 -10.46 -9.31
N VAL A 87 -10.50 -11.61 -9.80
CA VAL A 87 -9.94 -12.64 -8.93
C VAL A 87 -8.86 -11.95 -8.10
N ALA A 88 -9.03 -11.93 -6.79
CA ALA A 88 -8.00 -11.46 -5.89
C ALA A 88 -6.83 -12.43 -6.04
N THR A 89 -5.74 -12.00 -6.68
CA THR A 89 -4.47 -12.71 -6.58
C THR A 89 -4.15 -12.75 -5.08
N PRO A 90 -4.06 -13.93 -4.44
CA PRO A 90 -3.57 -14.01 -3.08
C PRO A 90 -2.18 -13.37 -3.09
N GLU A 91 -1.99 -12.29 -2.33
CA GLU A 91 -0.65 -11.77 -2.13
C GLU A 91 0.13 -12.88 -1.40
N PRO A 92 1.28 -13.35 -1.91
CA PRO A 92 2.05 -14.38 -1.22
C PRO A 92 2.33 -13.93 0.21
N ASP A 93 2.28 -14.87 1.15
CA ASP A 93 2.63 -14.57 2.54
C ASP A 93 4.01 -13.91 2.57
N PRO A 94 4.13 -12.72 3.19
CA PRO A 94 5.40 -12.03 3.23
C PRO A 94 6.40 -12.89 4.01
N PRO A 95 7.65 -12.98 3.56
CA PRO A 95 8.65 -13.80 4.23
C PRO A 95 8.79 -13.35 5.69
N GLU A 96 8.85 -14.29 6.62
CA GLU A 96 9.14 -13.98 8.02
C GLU A 96 10.58 -13.47 8.12
N LEU A 97 10.74 -12.17 8.36
CA LEU A 97 12.03 -11.51 8.52
C LEU A 97 12.11 -10.88 9.90
N ASP A 98 13.09 -11.25 10.71
CA ASP A 98 13.29 -10.62 12.02
C ASP A 98 13.69 -9.16 11.83
N LEU A 99 12.82 -8.23 12.20
CA LEU A 99 13.05 -6.78 12.10
C LEU A 99 13.71 -6.18 13.35
N ARG A 100 13.77 -6.93 14.47
CA ARG A 100 14.25 -6.43 15.76
C ARG A 100 15.71 -5.96 15.71
N PRO A 101 16.64 -6.59 14.95
CA PRO A 101 18.00 -6.07 14.84
C PRO A 101 18.09 -4.64 14.29
N LEU A 102 17.14 -4.20 13.46
CA LEU A 102 17.12 -2.84 12.91
C LEU A 102 16.73 -1.77 13.92
N THR A 103 16.18 -2.16 15.08
CA THR A 103 15.76 -1.24 16.16
C THR A 103 16.70 -1.26 17.36
N ARG A 104 17.80 -2.03 17.30
CA ARG A 104 18.78 -2.11 18.41
C ARG A 104 19.74 -0.92 18.39
N ILE A 105 19.89 -0.27 19.54
CA ILE A 105 20.94 0.73 19.77
C ILE A 105 22.26 -0.01 19.91
N ARG A 106 23.28 0.45 19.17
CA ARG A 106 24.63 -0.17 19.13
C ARG A 106 25.71 0.80 19.57
N ASN A 107 25.51 2.07 19.28
CA ASN A 107 26.41 3.17 19.60
C ASN A 107 25.60 4.48 19.58
N GLU A 108 26.28 5.59 19.89
CA GLU A 108 25.68 6.93 19.93
C GLU A 108 25.83 7.71 18.61
N ASP A 109 26.17 7.06 17.50
CA ASP A 109 26.27 7.74 16.20
C ASP A 109 24.91 8.37 15.82
N PRO A 110 24.85 9.68 15.48
CA PRO A 110 23.60 10.35 15.17
C PRO A 110 22.84 9.74 13.98
N GLU A 111 23.54 9.24 12.96
CA GLU A 111 22.91 8.60 11.80
C GLU A 111 22.26 7.27 12.20
N HIS A 112 22.96 6.46 13.01
CA HIS A 112 22.46 5.23 13.59
C HIS A 112 21.23 5.48 14.48
N LEU A 113 21.33 6.37 15.48
CA LEU A 113 20.23 6.62 16.42
C LEU A 113 18.98 7.19 15.74
N ARG A 114 19.13 8.15 14.82
CA ARG A 114 18.00 8.68 14.04
C ARG A 114 17.29 7.58 13.26
N THR A 115 18.05 6.66 12.68
CA THR A 115 17.48 5.58 11.87
C THR A 115 16.88 4.47 12.73
N VAL A 116 17.46 4.17 13.89
CA VAL A 116 16.88 3.25 14.89
C VAL A 116 15.56 3.79 15.45
N ALA A 117 15.49 5.08 15.78
CA ALA A 117 14.25 5.74 16.20
C ALA A 117 13.20 5.66 15.09
N TRP A 118 13.58 5.89 13.83
CA TRP A 118 12.69 5.73 12.69
C TRP A 118 12.15 4.30 12.58
N CYS A 119 13.02 3.28 12.54
CA CYS A 119 12.62 1.89 12.45
C CYS A 119 11.71 1.48 13.62
N ALA A 120 12.08 1.85 14.85
CA ALA A 120 11.28 1.54 16.03
C ALA A 120 9.89 2.17 15.98
N MET A 121 9.78 3.42 15.51
CA MET A 121 8.48 4.03 15.28
C MET A 121 7.68 3.30 14.20
N ALA A 122 8.34 2.94 13.10
CA ALA A 122 7.71 2.30 11.96
C ALA A 122 7.16 0.89 12.26
N LEU A 123 7.61 0.22 13.33
CA LEU A 123 7.00 -1.03 13.80
C LEU A 123 5.60 -0.82 14.41
N GLY A 124 5.34 0.31 15.08
CA GLY A 124 4.01 0.62 15.67
C GLY A 124 3.19 1.61 14.83
N TRP A 125 3.85 2.36 13.94
CA TRP A 125 3.26 3.33 13.02
C TRP A 125 3.89 3.15 11.64
N PRO A 126 3.50 2.12 10.87
CA PRO A 126 4.07 1.76 9.57
C PRO A 126 3.66 2.76 8.45
N ALA A 127 3.99 4.03 8.63
CA ALA A 127 3.67 5.11 7.71
C ALA A 127 4.59 5.06 6.47
N PRO A 128 4.11 5.53 5.30
CA PRO A 128 4.94 5.63 4.10
C PRO A 128 6.10 6.62 4.31
N VAL A 129 7.16 6.49 3.51
CA VAL A 129 8.35 7.36 3.63
C VAL A 129 8.01 8.86 3.55
N GLY A 130 7.00 9.23 2.75
CA GLY A 130 6.53 10.61 2.62
C GLY A 130 5.91 11.18 3.90
N ALA A 131 5.29 10.32 4.72
CA ALA A 131 4.75 10.71 6.03
C ALA A 131 5.90 10.98 7.00
N PHE A 132 6.89 10.07 7.10
CA PHE A 132 8.09 10.30 7.92
C PHE A 132 8.91 11.51 7.47
N ARG A 133 9.00 11.75 6.15
CA ARG A 133 9.63 12.96 5.60
C ARG A 133 8.98 14.24 6.09
N SER A 134 7.67 14.22 6.28
CA SER A 134 6.87 15.40 6.66
C SER A 134 6.56 15.42 8.16
N LEU A 135 6.94 14.38 8.90
CA LEU A 135 6.70 14.27 10.32
C LEU A 135 7.57 15.28 11.07
N ARG A 136 6.89 16.13 11.82
CA ARG A 136 7.51 17.14 12.65
C ARG A 136 7.71 16.64 14.08
N ARG A 137 8.66 17.24 14.80
CA ARG A 137 8.98 16.86 16.18
C ARG A 137 7.79 17.12 17.10
N ASP A 138 7.17 18.29 17.02
CA ASP A 138 5.98 18.66 17.79
C ASP A 138 4.82 17.66 17.64
N GLN A 139 4.78 16.91 16.54
CA GLN A 139 3.83 15.82 16.29
C GLN A 139 4.17 14.49 16.97
N VAL A 140 5.31 14.38 17.65
CA VAL A 140 5.72 13.16 18.37
C VAL A 140 5.91 13.47 19.86
N ARG A 141 5.06 12.87 20.69
CA ARG A 141 5.08 13.05 22.13
C ARG A 141 5.45 11.75 22.83
N ALA A 142 6.50 11.79 23.66
CA ALA A 142 6.79 10.70 24.57
C ALA A 142 5.82 10.72 25.76
N THR A 143 5.30 9.55 26.11
CA THR A 143 4.58 9.30 27.36
C THR A 143 5.40 8.36 28.24
N ALA A 144 4.88 7.99 29.41
CA ALA A 144 5.55 7.04 30.29
C ALA A 144 5.79 5.64 29.68
N ARG A 145 5.00 5.21 28.68
CA ARG A 145 5.05 3.83 28.14
C ARG A 145 5.15 3.71 26.63
N ARG A 146 4.85 4.78 25.89
CA ARG A 146 4.79 4.76 24.42
C ARG A 146 5.00 6.14 23.83
N LEU A 147 5.27 6.20 22.53
CA LEU A 147 5.14 7.45 21.79
C LEU A 147 3.70 7.61 21.31
N ILE A 148 3.25 8.85 21.25
CA ILE A 148 2.05 9.26 20.51
C ILE A 148 2.53 10.05 19.31
N VAL A 149 2.12 9.61 18.12
CA VAL A 149 2.32 10.36 16.87
C VAL A 149 0.99 11.01 16.52
N SER A 150 0.93 12.32 16.37
CA SER A 150 -0.28 13.08 16.05
C SER A 150 -0.12 13.73 14.67
N THR A 151 -0.91 13.32 13.69
CA THR A 151 -0.93 13.92 12.35
C THR A 151 -2.35 14.38 12.00
N ASP A 152 -2.50 15.01 10.84
CA ASP A 152 -3.81 15.46 10.35
C ASP A 152 -4.82 14.30 10.19
N ASP A 153 -4.34 13.06 10.04
CA ASP A 153 -5.19 11.87 9.90
C ASP A 153 -5.54 11.20 11.26
N GLY A 154 -5.05 11.72 12.39
CA GLY A 154 -5.36 11.22 13.74
C GLY A 154 -4.16 11.07 14.67
N GLU A 155 -4.33 10.27 15.72
CA GLU A 155 -3.26 9.92 16.66
C GLU A 155 -2.96 8.42 16.65
N TRP A 156 -1.68 8.07 16.73
CA TRP A 156 -1.21 6.68 16.79
C TRP A 156 -0.39 6.43 18.04
N SER A 157 -0.75 5.35 18.72
CA SER A 157 0.00 4.80 19.84
C SER A 157 1.12 3.90 19.31
N VAL A 158 2.37 4.27 19.58
CA VAL A 158 3.57 3.57 19.09
C VAL A 158 4.35 2.99 20.28
N PRO A 159 4.00 1.77 20.73
CA PRO A 159 4.73 1.07 21.79
C PRO A 159 6.12 0.63 21.30
N GLY A 160 7.07 0.44 22.24
CA GLY A 160 8.40 -0.10 21.94
C GLY A 160 9.40 0.88 21.31
N ALA A 161 8.99 2.11 20.98
CA ALA A 161 9.86 3.11 20.37
C ALA A 161 10.51 4.11 21.37
N LEU A 162 10.10 4.10 22.65
CA LEU A 162 10.55 5.09 23.65
C LEU A 162 12.07 5.15 23.81
N THR A 163 12.73 4.00 24.01
CA THR A 163 14.18 3.95 24.24
C THR A 163 14.95 4.52 23.07
N ALA A 164 14.58 4.12 21.85
CA ALA A 164 15.17 4.62 20.62
C ALA A 164 14.93 6.12 20.44
N TRP A 165 13.72 6.59 20.73
CA TRP A 165 13.34 7.99 20.68
C TRP A 165 14.14 8.86 21.66
N HIS A 166 14.25 8.44 22.93
CA HIS A 166 15.01 9.18 23.92
C HIS A 166 16.51 9.22 23.63
N ALA A 167 17.10 8.12 23.16
CA ALA A 167 18.49 8.11 22.73
C ALA A 167 18.73 9.08 21.57
N TRP A 168 17.84 9.08 20.58
CA TRP A 168 17.89 10.03 19.47
C TRP A 168 17.73 11.48 19.93
N GLU A 169 16.72 11.80 20.73
CA GLU A 169 16.49 13.16 21.23
C GLU A 169 17.65 13.66 22.10
N SER A 170 18.26 12.79 22.92
CA SER A 170 19.43 13.14 23.73
C SER A 170 20.66 13.46 22.90
N VAL A 171 20.91 12.74 21.80
CA VAL A 171 22.03 13.06 20.91
C VAL A 171 21.71 14.26 20.04
N ARG A 172 20.48 14.36 19.54
CA ARG A 172 19.98 15.52 18.78
C ARG A 172 20.15 16.83 19.54
N SER A 173 19.84 16.85 20.85
CA SER A 173 19.92 18.07 21.67
C SER A 173 21.34 18.58 21.87
N ARG A 174 22.38 17.77 21.61
CA ARG A 174 23.79 18.17 21.70
C ARG A 174 24.21 19.06 20.53
N PHE A 175 23.43 19.13 19.44
CA PHE A 175 23.75 19.88 18.24
C PHE A 175 22.68 20.97 17.99
N PRO A 176 23.00 22.27 18.10
CA PRO A 176 22.01 23.35 17.99
C PRO A 176 21.14 23.28 16.74
N ALA A 177 21.75 23.08 15.56
CA ALA A 177 21.04 22.98 14.29
C ALA A 177 20.05 21.78 14.21
N LEU A 178 20.31 20.71 14.97
CA LEU A 178 19.40 19.55 15.04
C LEU A 178 18.33 19.74 16.12
N ALA A 179 18.71 20.33 17.25
CA ALA A 179 17.80 20.67 18.35
C ALA A 179 16.69 21.62 17.89
N GLU A 180 17.02 22.64 17.10
CA GLU A 180 16.07 23.62 16.53
C GLU A 180 15.30 23.09 15.32
N SER A 181 15.71 21.95 14.75
CA SER A 181 15.02 21.41 13.58
C SER A 181 13.56 21.08 13.92
N PRO A 182 12.59 21.41 13.07
CA PRO A 182 11.22 20.98 13.29
C PRO A 182 11.00 19.53 12.86
N TRP A 183 11.93 18.88 12.16
CA TRP A 183 11.70 17.55 11.58
C TRP A 183 12.11 16.44 12.54
N VAL A 184 11.42 15.30 12.51
CA VAL A 184 11.82 14.10 13.27
C VAL A 184 13.08 13.46 12.69
N LEU A 185 13.20 13.46 11.37
CA LEU A 185 14.33 12.90 10.62
C LEU A 185 15.09 14.02 9.90
N PRO A 186 15.77 14.92 10.65
CA PRO A 186 16.50 16.03 10.05
C PRO A 186 17.73 15.55 9.28
N ALA A 187 18.18 16.37 8.33
CA ALA A 187 19.46 16.20 7.67
C ALA A 187 20.61 16.44 8.65
N LEU A 188 21.50 15.46 8.81
CA LEU A 188 22.66 15.54 9.70
C LEU A 188 23.84 16.28 9.08
N ARG A 189 23.83 16.45 7.76
CA ARG A 189 24.88 17.11 6.98
C ARG A 189 24.26 17.91 5.85
N ARG A 190 24.98 18.92 5.37
CA ARG A 190 24.62 19.67 4.16
C ARG A 190 24.72 18.74 2.94
N GLY A 191 23.66 18.69 2.16
CA GLY A 191 23.61 18.03 0.85
C GLY A 191 24.09 18.96 -0.27
N PRO A 192 24.08 18.48 -1.53
CA PRO A 192 24.64 19.22 -2.67
C PRO A 192 23.79 20.42 -3.12
N GLY A 193 22.52 20.51 -2.69
CA GLY A 193 21.64 21.62 -3.07
C GLY A 193 21.95 22.91 -2.30
N PHE A 194 21.73 24.05 -2.95
CA PHE A 194 22.01 25.38 -2.38
C PHE A 194 21.27 25.62 -1.06
N ASP A 195 19.99 25.24 -1.00
CA ASP A 195 19.11 25.33 0.18
C ASP A 195 19.30 24.19 1.18
N SER A 196 20.27 23.30 0.95
CA SER A 196 20.52 22.22 1.88
C SER A 196 21.19 22.77 3.14
N ARG A 197 20.65 22.41 4.29
CA ARG A 197 21.15 22.78 5.61
C ARG A 197 21.07 21.62 6.58
N ILE A 198 21.97 21.60 7.55
CA ILE A 198 21.85 20.74 8.73
C ILE A 198 20.55 21.10 9.45
N GLY A 199 19.81 20.11 9.94
CA GLY A 199 18.47 20.31 10.49
C GLY A 199 17.37 20.44 9.42
N GLY A 200 17.72 20.47 8.13
CA GLY A 200 16.76 20.55 7.03
C GLY A 200 15.96 19.27 6.80
N ARG A 201 14.89 19.36 6.01
CA ARG A 201 14.08 18.20 5.63
C ARG A 201 14.83 17.34 4.61
N LEU A 202 14.85 16.02 4.82
CA LEU A 202 15.39 15.08 3.84
C LEU A 202 14.44 14.89 2.64
N SER A 203 15.00 14.52 1.48
CA SER A 203 14.20 14.02 0.35
C SER A 203 13.76 12.57 0.60
N ASN A 204 12.72 12.11 -0.11
CA ASN A 204 12.29 10.70 -0.04
C ASN A 204 13.44 9.75 -0.41
N GLN A 205 14.22 10.10 -1.44
CA GLN A 205 15.38 9.33 -1.87
C GLN A 205 16.45 9.28 -0.77
N ALA A 206 16.75 10.41 -0.11
CA ALA A 206 17.74 10.45 0.96
C ALA A 206 17.32 9.58 2.16
N LEU A 207 16.02 9.54 2.50
CA LEU A 207 15.50 8.64 3.52
C LEU A 207 15.62 7.17 3.10
N GLN A 208 15.26 6.82 1.87
CA GLN A 208 15.42 5.47 1.34
C GLN A 208 16.90 5.01 1.38
N THR A 209 17.82 5.87 0.92
CA THR A 209 19.27 5.60 0.99
C THR A 209 19.74 5.46 2.44
N THR A 210 19.26 6.30 3.37
CA THR A 210 19.60 6.22 4.79
C THR A 210 19.17 4.87 5.38
N PHE A 211 17.93 4.46 5.10
CA PHE A 211 17.41 3.17 5.55
C PHE A 211 18.23 2.00 5.00
N ALA A 212 18.49 1.97 3.69
CA ALA A 212 19.26 0.90 3.06
C ALA A 212 20.67 0.79 3.65
N LYS A 213 21.35 1.92 3.87
CA LYS A 213 22.66 1.94 4.54
C LYS A 213 22.59 1.38 5.95
N HIS A 214 21.56 1.72 6.71
CA HIS A 214 21.36 1.18 8.06
C HIS A 214 21.11 -0.32 8.05
N ALA A 215 20.31 -0.83 7.11
CA ALA A 215 20.06 -2.25 6.95
C ALA A 215 21.35 -3.02 6.63
N VAL A 216 22.14 -2.53 5.68
CA VAL A 216 23.46 -3.11 5.33
C VAL A 216 24.44 -3.06 6.49
N ARG A 217 24.57 -1.91 7.19
CA ARG A 217 25.44 -1.81 8.38
C ARG A 217 24.98 -2.74 9.50
N THR A 218 23.67 -2.96 9.63
CA THR A 218 23.11 -3.92 10.59
C THR A 218 23.47 -5.35 10.22
N ALA A 219 23.36 -5.73 8.95
CA ALA A 219 23.78 -7.02 8.43
C ALA A 219 25.27 -7.29 8.72
N GLN A 220 26.13 -6.31 8.42
CA GLN A 220 27.57 -6.41 8.68
C GLN A 220 27.87 -6.58 10.17
N HIS A 221 27.19 -5.81 11.02
CA HIS A 221 27.34 -5.92 12.47
C HIS A 221 26.91 -7.31 12.98
N LEU A 222 25.77 -7.82 12.53
CA LEU A 222 25.28 -9.14 12.93
C LEU A 222 26.29 -10.24 12.59
N ARG A 223 26.86 -10.22 11.39
CA ARG A 223 27.92 -11.16 11.00
C ARG A 223 29.16 -11.05 11.88
N ALA A 224 29.56 -9.82 12.21
CA ALA A 224 30.76 -9.57 13.00
C ALA A 224 30.62 -9.98 14.48
N THR A 225 29.40 -9.90 15.04
CA THR A 225 29.19 -10.07 16.49
C THR A 225 28.36 -11.30 16.87
N ALA A 226 27.81 -12.04 15.90
CA ALA A 226 27.03 -13.23 16.21
C ALA A 226 27.92 -14.31 16.85
N PRO A 227 27.47 -14.95 17.95
CA PRO A 227 28.17 -16.12 18.46
C PRO A 227 28.15 -17.25 17.42
N PRO A 228 29.09 -18.22 17.46
CA PRO A 228 29.15 -19.32 16.49
C PRO A 228 27.84 -20.08 16.34
N SER A 229 27.08 -20.24 17.43
CA SER A 229 25.76 -20.89 17.43
C SER A 229 24.68 -20.15 16.64
N ARG A 230 24.89 -18.88 16.28
CA ARG A 230 23.97 -18.03 15.50
C ARG A 230 24.57 -17.51 14.20
N ALA A 231 25.72 -18.02 13.77
CA ALA A 231 26.39 -17.56 12.56
C ALA A 231 25.51 -17.74 11.32
N ALA A 232 24.91 -18.93 11.13
CA ALA A 232 24.02 -19.21 9.99
C ALA A 232 22.81 -18.27 9.95
N TRP A 233 22.13 -18.07 11.08
CA TRP A 233 21.03 -17.11 11.20
C TRP A 233 21.46 -15.69 10.84
N ALA A 234 22.63 -15.25 11.32
CA ALA A 234 23.16 -13.93 11.03
C ALA A 234 23.49 -13.77 9.55
N ASP A 235 23.99 -14.82 8.90
CA ASP A 235 24.32 -14.82 7.48
C ASP A 235 23.08 -14.76 6.58
N GLU A 236 22.05 -15.55 6.88
CA GLU A 236 20.76 -15.53 6.19
C GLU A 236 20.10 -14.16 6.32
N LEU A 237 20.05 -13.62 7.55
CA LEU A 237 19.45 -12.32 7.81
C LEU A 237 20.23 -11.20 7.12
N ALA A 238 21.56 -11.31 7.07
CA ALA A 238 22.41 -10.35 6.38
C ALA A 238 22.22 -10.35 4.85
N VAL A 239 21.90 -11.49 4.25
CA VAL A 239 21.51 -11.55 2.83
C VAL A 239 20.19 -10.80 2.62
N ALA A 240 19.17 -11.10 3.41
CA ALA A 240 17.86 -10.45 3.29
C ALA A 240 17.92 -8.92 3.52
N TYR A 241 18.75 -8.46 4.47
CA TYR A 241 18.89 -7.03 4.79
C TYR A 241 19.62 -6.24 3.71
N ARG A 242 20.41 -6.89 2.85
CA ARG A 242 21.18 -6.21 1.79
C ARG A 242 20.27 -5.49 0.80
N ASP A 243 19.15 -6.14 0.44
CA ASP A 243 18.21 -5.66 -0.56
C ASP A 243 16.92 -5.10 0.07
N LEU A 244 16.92 -4.93 1.40
CA LEU A 244 15.75 -4.48 2.15
C LEU A 244 15.51 -2.99 1.89
N SER A 245 14.38 -2.69 1.24
CA SER A 245 13.85 -1.33 1.12
C SER A 245 12.99 -0.95 2.34
N TYR A 246 12.81 0.36 2.57
CA TYR A 246 11.89 0.80 3.63
C TYR A 246 10.44 0.39 3.35
N ASP A 247 10.02 0.31 2.08
CA ASP A 247 8.65 -0.13 1.76
C ASP A 247 8.47 -1.62 2.09
N SER A 248 9.47 -2.45 1.82
CA SER A 248 9.47 -3.87 2.22
C SER A 248 9.43 -4.02 3.74
N TYR A 249 10.26 -3.25 4.47
CA TYR A 249 10.24 -3.20 5.94
C TYR A 249 8.86 -2.83 6.49
N ARG A 250 8.23 -1.79 5.91
CA ARG A 250 6.88 -1.36 6.26
C ARG A 250 5.84 -2.45 6.01
N ARG A 251 5.91 -3.17 4.87
CA ARG A 251 5.00 -4.28 4.56
C ARG A 251 5.16 -5.43 5.55
N LEU A 252 6.39 -5.74 5.94
CA LEU A 252 6.69 -6.76 6.95
C LEU A 252 6.13 -6.38 8.33
N ALA A 253 6.25 -5.11 8.73
CA ALA A 253 5.64 -4.63 9.97
C ALA A 253 4.10 -4.76 9.94
N LEU A 254 3.46 -4.40 8.81
CA LEU A 254 2.02 -4.59 8.63
C LEU A 254 1.61 -6.06 8.70
N ALA A 255 2.39 -6.95 8.09
CA ALA A 255 2.14 -8.39 8.12
C ALA A 255 2.30 -8.99 9.53
N ALA A 256 3.23 -8.45 10.32
CA ALA A 256 3.41 -8.80 11.72
C ALA A 256 2.31 -8.21 12.66
N GLY A 257 1.24 -7.64 12.09
CA GLY A 257 0.07 -7.17 12.84
C GLY A 257 0.09 -5.69 13.23
N ALA A 258 1.04 -4.88 12.74
CA ALA A 258 1.02 -3.45 12.98
C ALA A 258 -0.20 -2.79 12.32
N PRO A 259 -0.92 -1.88 13.02
CA PRO A 259 -2.09 -1.24 12.46
C PRO A 259 -1.70 -0.34 11.28
N PRO A 260 -2.44 -0.36 10.16
CA PRO A 260 -2.14 0.49 9.03
C PRO A 260 -2.35 1.96 9.42
N VAL A 261 -1.32 2.76 9.22
CA VAL A 261 -1.44 4.23 9.17
C VAL A 261 -2.21 4.55 7.89
N SER A 262 -3.41 5.11 7.98
CA SER A 262 -4.20 5.43 6.80
C SER A 262 -3.45 6.41 5.90
N PRO A 263 -3.21 6.03 4.64
CA PRO A 263 -3.80 6.76 3.52
C PRO A 263 -4.59 5.81 2.59
N ARG A 264 -4.89 4.59 3.07
CA ARG A 264 -5.60 3.53 2.32
C ARG A 264 -7.07 3.86 2.04
N GLY A 265 -7.64 4.88 2.67
CA GLY A 265 -8.97 5.42 2.37
C GLY A 265 -8.99 6.37 1.17
N VAL A 266 -7.93 7.16 0.96
CA VAL A 266 -7.95 8.24 -0.04
C VAL A 266 -7.82 7.70 -1.46
N VAL A 267 -7.05 6.64 -1.75
CA VAL A 267 -6.93 6.10 -3.12
C VAL A 267 -8.18 5.35 -3.58
N ARG A 268 -8.91 4.70 -2.65
CA ARG A 268 -10.22 4.10 -2.94
C ARG A 268 -11.32 5.17 -3.02
N ALA A 269 -11.32 6.17 -2.14
CA ALA A 269 -12.29 7.26 -2.16
C ALA A 269 -12.08 8.21 -3.34
N THR A 270 -10.86 8.61 -3.71
CA THR A 270 -10.63 9.42 -4.93
C THR A 270 -10.95 8.65 -6.21
N ARG A 271 -10.74 7.32 -6.26
CA ARG A 271 -11.20 6.52 -7.41
C ARG A 271 -12.71 6.29 -7.43
N ALA A 272 -13.37 6.25 -6.27
CA ALA A 272 -14.82 6.18 -6.17
C ALA A 272 -15.45 7.53 -6.51
N VAL A 273 -14.95 8.63 -5.93
CA VAL A 273 -15.37 10.02 -6.17
C VAL A 273 -15.05 10.46 -7.61
N ALA A 274 -13.89 10.11 -8.19
CA ALA A 274 -13.60 10.41 -9.60
C ALA A 274 -14.40 9.52 -10.58
N ARG A 275 -15.01 8.44 -10.11
CA ARG A 275 -15.94 7.60 -10.88
C ARG A 275 -17.37 8.14 -10.75
N SER A 276 -17.79 8.53 -9.54
CA SER A 276 -19.07 9.23 -9.29
C SER A 276 -19.12 10.61 -9.95
N ALA A 277 -18.01 11.36 -9.96
CA ALA A 277 -17.90 12.65 -10.65
C ALA A 277 -17.93 12.47 -12.17
N ARG A 278 -17.28 11.43 -12.73
CA ARG A 278 -17.39 11.12 -14.16
C ARG A 278 -18.80 10.65 -14.56
N LEU A 279 -19.47 9.90 -13.70
CA LEU A 279 -20.86 9.51 -13.91
C LEU A 279 -21.81 10.71 -13.84
N ALA A 280 -21.62 11.62 -12.87
CA ALA A 280 -22.40 12.85 -12.73
C ALA A 280 -22.18 13.84 -13.89
N ASP A 281 -20.94 14.00 -14.36
CA ASP A 281 -20.58 14.92 -15.46
C ASP A 281 -21.10 14.40 -16.82
N THR A 282 -21.24 13.09 -16.98
CA THR A 282 -21.87 12.47 -18.16
C THR A 282 -23.39 12.69 -18.17
N THR A 283 -24.04 12.66 -16.99
CA THR A 283 -25.48 12.95 -16.84
C THR A 283 -25.80 14.43 -17.08
N VAL A 284 -24.92 15.36 -16.71
CA VAL A 284 -25.08 16.82 -16.94
C VAL A 284 -24.83 17.20 -18.40
N ARG A 285 -23.98 16.48 -19.14
CA ARG A 285 -23.76 16.72 -20.58
C ARG A 285 -24.89 16.20 -21.48
N GLN A 286 -25.56 15.12 -21.10
CA GLN A 286 -26.70 14.58 -21.86
C GLN A 286 -28.00 15.39 -21.69
N SER A 287 -28.11 16.21 -20.65
CA SER A 287 -29.27 17.07 -20.38
C SER A 287 -29.16 18.48 -20.97
N ARG A 288 -28.06 18.80 -21.68
CA ARG A 288 -27.86 20.08 -22.39
C ARG A 288 -27.89 19.97 -23.92
N VAL A 289 -28.15 18.79 -24.46
CA VAL A 289 -28.26 18.53 -25.92
C VAL A 289 -29.65 17.94 -26.25
N SER A 290 -30.67 18.30 -25.49
CA SER A 290 -32.08 18.03 -25.80
C SER A 290 -32.89 19.29 -25.61
#